data_AF-A0A6A6WNM8-F1
#
_entry.id   AF-A0A6A6WNM8-F1
#
_cell.length_a   1.000
_cell.length_b   1.000
_cell.length_c   1.000
_cell.angle_alpha   90.00
_cell.angle_beta   90.00
_cell.angle_gamma   90.00
#
_symmetry.space_group_name_H-M   'P 1'
#
loop_
_entity.id
_entity.type
_entity.pdbx_description
1 polymer ?
#
loop_
_entity_poly.entity_id
_entity_poly.type
_entity_poly.pdbx_seq_one_letter_code
_entity_poly.pdbx_strand_id
1 'polypeptide(L)'
;MGGAKDTNTEQLTASERSSAVHRKPRFLVIGAGRRGTAYASAVQREGLLAIIAAVAEPIRSTRISFGKKYVWEEGALQEDQTFDSWQHFLDYERNRREAEAAGEKVYAGIDGIIVCTQDHTHKEILQAFGPLKLHVLCEKPIATSLQDCQDIYISLGGANSPEKIFSTGHVLRYSPYNMHLRKLLLEDRAIGEVISVEHTEPVGWFHFSHSYVRGNWRKESVAAPSLLCKSCHDIDFILWLLCYRTDFGEPAHMPSLVSSVGNLSLFTKHRKPTAAGNATNCFSCSHERSCDWSAKKLYVEKLYDKGERDWPICVVVPDIEDITAASGTDHGRAVLTEVLSADYDASIPRATIESKQWYGRCVWESDNDVLDDQIVTLTWDDDSRTVNGEFPDRGPKTAVFHMAAFTEAQSKRRGKISGTHGEIQYDSNEIRVYTFDKFRDPEAAVEAVINGKLSVEQAQAKHVGCTLKKAFMSHAMVFAAEEARLGRKIVEWQDWWVKLEERLLAQ
;
A
#
# COMPACT_ATOMS: atom_id res chain seq x y z
N MET A 1 -2.90 -0.37 -44.55
CA MET A 1 -4.17 0.24 -44.11
C MET A 1 -3.81 1.15 -42.96
N GLY A 2 -3.98 2.46 -43.14
CA GLY A 2 -3.49 3.47 -42.21
C GLY A 2 -4.23 3.38 -40.87
N GLY A 3 -3.48 3.29 -39.78
CA GLY A 3 -4.04 3.49 -38.45
C GLY A 3 -4.53 4.93 -38.36
N ALA A 4 -5.85 5.10 -38.20
CA ALA A 4 -6.40 6.39 -37.82
C ALA A 4 -5.73 6.80 -36.50
N LYS A 5 -5.11 7.97 -36.48
CA LYS A 5 -4.82 8.64 -35.22
C LYS A 5 -6.18 8.93 -34.62
N ASP A 6 -6.55 8.27 -33.52
CA ASP A 6 -7.65 8.71 -32.66
C ASP A 6 -7.26 10.08 -32.12
N THR A 7 -7.61 11.13 -32.85
CA THR A 7 -7.36 12.52 -32.45
C THR A 7 -8.31 12.85 -31.32
N ASN A 8 -7.74 13.29 -30.19
CA ASN A 8 -8.42 13.56 -28.93
C ASN A 8 -9.33 14.81 -28.98
N THR A 9 -9.57 15.36 -30.18
CA THR A 9 -10.03 16.72 -30.42
C THR A 9 -11.28 16.82 -31.32
N GLU A 10 -11.81 15.69 -31.82
CA GLU A 10 -12.99 15.73 -32.68
C GLU A 10 -14.31 15.63 -31.89
N GLN A 11 -15.20 16.59 -32.14
CA GLN A 11 -16.59 16.52 -31.68
C GLN A 11 -17.37 15.56 -32.57
N LEU A 12 -18.02 14.59 -31.95
CA LEU A 12 -18.76 13.53 -32.63
C LEU A 12 -20.23 13.55 -32.20
N THR A 13 -21.10 13.04 -33.06
CA THR A 13 -22.49 12.71 -32.76
C THR A 13 -22.59 11.37 -32.00
N ALA A 14 -23.74 11.11 -31.36
CA ALA A 14 -23.98 9.84 -30.66
C ALA A 14 -23.87 8.61 -31.58
N SER A 15 -24.31 8.74 -32.84
CA SER A 15 -24.24 7.67 -33.85
C SER A 15 -22.81 7.33 -34.23
N GLU A 16 -21.94 8.33 -34.40
CA GLU A 16 -20.53 8.14 -34.73
C GLU A 16 -19.81 7.43 -33.58
N ARG A 17 -20.10 7.79 -32.31
CA ARG A 17 -19.50 7.16 -31.13
C ARG A 17 -19.91 5.70 -30.90
N SER A 18 -21.19 5.36 -31.09
CA SER A 18 -21.70 3.99 -30.87
C SER A 18 -21.06 2.95 -31.82
N SER A 19 -20.58 3.40 -32.98
CA SER A 19 -19.95 2.54 -33.99
C SER A 19 -18.46 2.23 -33.73
N ALA A 20 -17.81 2.90 -32.76
CA ALA A 20 -16.38 2.75 -32.47
C ALA A 20 -16.11 1.57 -31.52
N VAL A 21 -15.92 0.37 -32.07
CA VAL A 21 -15.75 -0.91 -31.33
C VAL A 21 -14.47 -0.98 -30.47
N HIS A 22 -13.55 0.00 -30.55
CA HIS A 22 -12.22 -0.08 -29.92
C HIS A 22 -11.70 1.22 -29.26
N ARG A 23 -12.58 2.13 -28.81
CA ARG A 23 -12.10 3.38 -28.18
C ARG A 23 -11.49 3.15 -26.80
N LYS A 24 -10.37 3.83 -26.51
CA LYS A 24 -9.72 3.83 -25.19
C LYS A 24 -10.67 4.45 -24.13
N PRO A 25 -10.81 3.86 -22.92
CA PRO A 25 -11.57 4.45 -21.83
C PRO A 25 -10.98 5.80 -21.41
N ARG A 26 -11.86 6.79 -21.21
CA ARG A 26 -11.55 8.17 -20.87
C ARG A 26 -11.85 8.44 -19.40
N PHE A 27 -10.88 8.96 -18.65
CA PHE A 27 -11.01 9.20 -17.22
C PHE A 27 -10.88 10.68 -16.87
N LEU A 28 -11.75 11.13 -15.97
CA LEU A 28 -11.55 12.37 -15.21
C LEU A 28 -10.74 12.06 -13.94
N VAL A 29 -9.71 12.86 -13.68
CA VAL A 29 -9.02 12.85 -12.38
C VAL A 29 -9.56 13.98 -11.52
N ILE A 30 -10.13 13.61 -10.36
CA ILE A 30 -10.63 14.54 -9.34
C ILE A 30 -9.61 14.57 -8.20
N GLY A 31 -8.89 15.69 -8.06
CA GLY A 31 -7.75 15.83 -7.16
C GLY A 31 -6.42 15.48 -7.85
N ALA A 32 -5.68 16.51 -8.25
CA ALA A 32 -4.44 16.41 -9.02
C ALA A 32 -3.17 16.44 -8.14
N GLY A 33 -3.32 16.16 -6.85
CA GLY A 33 -2.20 15.97 -5.93
C GLY A 33 -1.39 14.72 -6.22
N ARG A 34 -0.59 14.26 -5.24
CA ARG A 34 0.35 13.14 -5.41
C ARG A 34 -0.32 11.85 -5.91
N ARG A 35 -1.51 11.51 -5.39
CA ARG A 35 -2.25 10.29 -5.79
C ARG A 35 -2.80 10.39 -7.20
N GLY A 36 -3.48 11.49 -7.55
CA GLY A 36 -3.97 11.71 -8.91
C GLY A 36 -2.83 11.69 -9.93
N THR A 37 -1.71 12.34 -9.59
CA THR A 37 -0.48 12.31 -10.40
C THR A 37 0.09 10.91 -10.56
N ALA A 38 0.07 10.07 -9.52
CA ALA A 38 0.55 8.69 -9.61
C ALA A 38 -0.30 7.83 -10.55
N TYR A 39 -1.63 7.93 -10.49
CA TYR A 39 -2.52 7.21 -11.41
C TYR A 39 -2.37 7.70 -12.85
N ALA A 40 -2.34 9.00 -13.07
CA ALA A 40 -2.13 9.57 -14.41
C ALA A 40 -0.76 9.20 -15.00
N SER A 41 0.30 9.25 -14.17
CA SER A 41 1.64 8.82 -14.57
C SER A 41 1.68 7.34 -14.92
N ALA A 42 0.94 6.48 -14.21
CA ALA A 42 0.90 5.04 -14.52
C ALA A 42 0.27 4.79 -15.90
N VAL A 43 -0.80 5.51 -16.26
CA VAL A 43 -1.43 5.39 -17.59
C VAL A 43 -0.42 5.68 -18.71
N GLN A 44 0.37 6.75 -18.60
CA GLN A 44 1.38 7.10 -19.60
C GLN A 44 2.61 6.19 -19.55
N ARG A 45 3.21 6.01 -18.37
CA ARG A 45 4.50 5.33 -18.20
C ARG A 45 4.41 3.83 -18.54
N GLU A 46 3.32 3.19 -18.14
CA GLU A 46 3.10 1.76 -18.40
C GLU A 46 2.38 1.51 -19.74
N GLY A 47 2.06 2.57 -20.50
CA GLY A 47 1.37 2.45 -21.79
C GLY A 47 -0.02 1.82 -21.69
N LEU A 48 -0.74 2.07 -20.60
CA LEU A 48 -2.07 1.50 -20.41
C LEU A 48 -3.02 1.99 -21.50
N LEU A 49 -3.95 1.12 -21.92
CA LEU A 49 -4.98 1.45 -22.90
C LEU A 49 -6.07 2.30 -22.24
N ALA A 50 -5.75 3.53 -21.86
CA ALA A 50 -6.64 4.52 -21.23
C ALA A 50 -6.20 5.96 -21.57
N ILE A 51 -7.09 6.92 -21.40
CA ILE A 51 -6.85 8.36 -21.61
C ILE A 51 -7.20 9.12 -20.33
N ILE A 52 -6.31 9.98 -19.85
CA ILE A 52 -6.67 11.01 -18.86
C ILE A 52 -7.24 12.20 -19.64
N ALA A 53 -8.57 12.30 -19.68
CA ALA A 53 -9.27 13.22 -20.57
C ALA A 53 -9.49 14.60 -19.94
N ALA A 54 -9.62 14.65 -18.61
CA ALA A 54 -9.92 15.88 -17.89
C ALA A 54 -9.33 15.87 -16.48
N VAL A 55 -9.16 17.07 -15.92
CA VAL A 55 -8.76 17.26 -14.52
C VAL A 55 -9.71 18.23 -13.81
N ALA A 56 -10.14 17.85 -12.61
CA ALA A 56 -10.85 18.70 -11.66
C ALA A 56 -9.97 18.93 -10.42
N GLU A 57 -9.46 20.15 -10.26
CA GLU A 57 -8.50 20.52 -9.20
C GLU A 57 -8.68 22.00 -8.83
N PRO A 58 -9.01 22.37 -7.59
CA PRO A 58 -9.16 23.78 -7.20
C PRO A 58 -7.87 24.61 -7.27
N ILE A 59 -6.72 24.01 -6.95
CA ILE A 59 -5.44 24.73 -6.92
C ILE A 59 -4.96 24.97 -8.36
N ARG A 60 -4.97 26.24 -8.78
CA ARG A 60 -4.68 26.64 -10.17
C ARG A 60 -3.30 26.17 -10.66
N SER A 61 -2.25 26.32 -9.86
CA SER A 61 -0.88 25.88 -10.20
C SER A 61 -0.84 24.36 -10.42
N THR A 62 -1.38 23.60 -9.47
CA THR A 62 -1.48 22.14 -9.55
C THR A 62 -2.29 21.69 -10.77
N ARG A 63 -3.45 22.30 -11.02
CA ARG A 63 -4.30 22.02 -12.19
C ARG A 63 -3.55 22.26 -13.50
N ILE A 64 -2.82 23.36 -13.60
CA ILE A 64 -2.02 23.70 -14.79
C ILE A 64 -0.87 22.72 -15.00
N SER A 65 -0.11 22.42 -13.95
CA SER A 65 1.01 21.49 -14.02
C SER A 65 0.55 20.08 -14.43
N PHE A 66 -0.51 19.58 -13.79
CA PHE A 66 -1.10 18.29 -14.09
C PHE A 66 -1.65 18.23 -15.52
N GLY A 67 -2.42 19.26 -15.92
CA GLY A 67 -3.02 19.34 -17.24
C GLY A 67 -1.97 19.29 -18.34
N LYS A 68 -0.92 20.12 -18.26
CA LYS A 68 0.19 20.13 -19.24
C LYS A 68 0.89 18.79 -19.37
N LYS A 69 0.98 18.04 -18.26
CA LYS A 69 1.72 16.78 -18.22
C LYS A 69 0.90 15.59 -18.70
N TYR A 70 -0.39 15.55 -18.38
CA TYR A 70 -1.21 14.35 -18.52
C TYR A 70 -2.41 14.47 -19.44
N VAL A 71 -2.91 15.69 -19.69
CA VAL A 71 -4.21 15.91 -20.35
C VAL A 71 -4.07 16.69 -21.67
N TRP A 72 -3.30 17.77 -21.66
CA TRP A 72 -3.30 18.76 -22.72
C TRP A 72 -2.23 18.42 -23.76
N GLU A 73 -2.66 18.33 -25.01
CA GLU A 73 -1.78 18.21 -26.17
C GLU A 73 -1.28 19.60 -26.61
N GLU A 74 -0.26 19.64 -27.47
CA GLU A 74 0.20 20.90 -28.08
C GLU A 74 -0.94 21.55 -28.88
N GLY A 75 -1.49 22.66 -28.37
CA GLY A 75 -2.61 23.35 -28.99
C GLY A 75 -3.42 24.22 -28.03
N ALA A 76 -4.60 24.66 -28.48
CA ALA A 76 -5.53 25.39 -27.63
C ALA A 76 -6.21 24.43 -26.64
N LEU A 77 -6.26 24.85 -25.38
CA LEU A 77 -6.96 24.17 -24.30
C LEU A 77 -8.45 24.06 -24.65
N GLN A 78 -8.98 22.84 -24.63
CA GLN A 78 -10.39 22.60 -24.91
C GLN A 78 -11.24 22.74 -23.65
N GLU A 79 -12.51 23.07 -23.83
CA GLU A 79 -13.47 23.28 -22.72
C GLU A 79 -13.72 22.00 -21.90
N ASP A 80 -13.48 20.81 -22.46
CA ASP A 80 -13.71 19.51 -21.84
C ASP A 80 -12.53 19.01 -21.00
N GLN A 81 -11.44 19.79 -20.87
CA GLN A 81 -10.16 19.30 -20.35
C GLN A 81 -9.78 19.82 -18.96
N THR A 82 -10.37 20.91 -18.46
CA THR A 82 -9.92 21.55 -17.22
C THR A 82 -11.07 22.17 -16.42
N PHE A 83 -11.11 21.85 -15.13
CA PHE A 83 -12.18 22.28 -14.23
C PHE A 83 -11.58 22.68 -12.88
N ASP A 84 -12.00 23.81 -12.33
CA ASP A 84 -11.57 24.30 -11.02
C ASP A 84 -12.29 23.61 -9.85
N SER A 85 -13.28 22.78 -10.12
CA SER A 85 -13.98 21.96 -9.13
C SER A 85 -14.61 20.74 -9.78
N TRP A 86 -14.92 19.72 -9.00
CA TRP A 86 -15.65 18.56 -9.51
C TRP A 86 -17.11 18.90 -9.81
N GLN A 87 -17.68 19.89 -9.12
CA GLN A 87 -19.02 20.42 -9.40
C GLN A 87 -19.08 21.06 -10.78
N HIS A 88 -18.07 21.88 -11.13
CA HIS A 88 -17.96 22.47 -12.45
C HIS A 88 -17.89 21.41 -13.55
N PHE A 89 -17.10 20.35 -13.36
CA PHE A 89 -17.12 19.21 -14.31
C PHE A 89 -18.50 18.54 -14.37
N LEU A 90 -19.14 18.31 -13.22
CA LEU A 90 -20.43 17.63 -13.15
C LEU A 90 -21.52 18.38 -13.91
N ASP A 91 -21.56 19.71 -13.78
CA ASP A 91 -22.49 20.57 -14.52
C ASP A 91 -22.18 20.54 -16.03
N TYR A 92 -20.90 20.61 -16.40
CA TYR A 92 -20.46 20.45 -17.79
C TYR A 92 -20.91 19.10 -18.37
N GLU A 93 -20.66 17.98 -17.69
CA GLU A 93 -20.97 16.64 -18.18
C GLU A 93 -22.48 16.39 -18.27
N ARG A 94 -23.29 16.99 -17.38
CA ARG A 94 -24.75 16.96 -17.48
C ARG A 94 -25.23 17.69 -18.73
N ASN A 95 -24.80 18.93 -18.93
CA ASN A 95 -25.15 19.72 -20.11
C ASN A 95 -24.69 19.03 -21.41
N ARG A 96 -23.48 18.45 -21.41
CA ARG A 96 -22.94 17.68 -22.52
C ARG A 96 -23.79 16.47 -22.87
N ARG A 97 -24.27 15.72 -21.87
CA ARG A 97 -25.16 14.56 -22.08
C ARG A 97 -26.53 14.96 -22.60
N GLU A 98 -27.06 16.10 -22.14
CA GLU A 98 -28.32 16.65 -22.66
C GLU A 98 -28.18 17.07 -24.13
N ALA A 99 -27.11 17.80 -24.48
CA ALA A 99 -26.79 18.17 -25.85
C ALA A 99 -26.55 16.93 -26.75
N GLU A 100 -25.86 15.91 -26.23
CA GLU A 100 -25.68 14.62 -26.94
C GLU A 100 -27.03 13.93 -27.22
N ALA A 101 -27.93 13.91 -26.23
CA ALA A 101 -29.27 13.35 -26.39
C ALA A 101 -30.14 14.17 -27.36
N ALA A 102 -29.89 15.48 -27.48
CA ALA A 102 -30.50 16.35 -28.47
C ALA A 102 -29.91 16.20 -29.88
N GLY A 103 -28.87 15.37 -30.06
CA GLY A 103 -28.22 15.10 -31.35
C GLY A 103 -27.18 16.16 -31.75
N GLU A 104 -26.76 17.01 -30.82
CA GLU A 104 -25.71 18.00 -31.06
C GLU A 104 -24.33 17.34 -31.16
N LYS A 105 -23.39 18.04 -31.82
CA LYS A 105 -21.99 17.65 -31.83
C LYS A 105 -21.36 18.07 -30.51
N VAL A 106 -20.84 17.09 -29.76
CA VAL A 106 -20.19 17.34 -28.48
C VAL A 106 -18.88 16.57 -28.39
N TYR A 107 -17.98 17.01 -27.52
CA TYR A 107 -16.76 16.28 -27.19
C TYR A 107 -17.07 14.90 -26.59
N ALA A 108 -16.10 13.99 -26.68
CA ALA A 108 -16.25 12.67 -26.09
C ALA A 108 -16.24 12.77 -24.55
N GLY A 109 -17.34 12.35 -23.93
CA GLY A 109 -17.47 12.28 -22.48
C GLY A 109 -16.49 11.30 -21.83
N ILE A 110 -16.57 11.20 -20.50
CA ILE A 110 -15.76 10.27 -19.71
C ILE A 110 -16.48 8.92 -19.51
N ASP A 111 -15.68 7.87 -19.36
CA ASP A 111 -16.12 6.51 -19.02
C ASP A 111 -15.98 6.22 -17.53
N GLY A 112 -15.05 6.92 -16.86
CA GLY A 112 -14.82 6.76 -15.43
C GLY A 112 -14.24 7.98 -14.74
N ILE A 113 -14.26 7.94 -13.41
CA ILE A 113 -13.63 8.92 -12.54
C ILE A 113 -12.56 8.26 -11.67
N ILE A 114 -11.50 9.01 -11.42
CA ILE A 114 -10.44 8.67 -10.46
C ILE A 114 -10.49 9.72 -9.35
N VAL A 115 -10.99 9.32 -8.17
CA VAL A 115 -11.19 10.19 -7.01
C VAL A 115 -9.96 10.11 -6.10
N CYS A 116 -9.22 11.21 -6.02
CA CYS A 116 -7.93 11.35 -5.31
C CYS A 116 -7.91 12.58 -4.38
N THR A 117 -9.07 12.98 -3.88
CA THR A 117 -9.25 14.10 -2.95
C THR A 117 -9.01 13.66 -1.49
N GLN A 118 -9.26 14.56 -0.53
CA GLN A 118 -9.24 14.18 0.88
C GLN A 118 -10.45 13.29 1.21
N ASP A 119 -10.24 12.30 2.07
CA ASP A 119 -11.19 11.24 2.41
C ASP A 119 -12.59 11.71 2.80
N HIS A 120 -12.70 12.83 3.54
CA HIS A 120 -13.99 13.42 3.92
C HIS A 120 -14.86 13.89 2.73
N THR A 121 -14.26 14.11 1.55
CA THR A 121 -14.99 14.56 0.35
C THR A 121 -15.51 13.41 -0.52
N HIS A 122 -15.05 12.18 -0.29
CA HIS A 122 -15.33 11.04 -1.16
C HIS A 122 -16.82 10.74 -1.26
N LYS A 123 -17.56 10.77 -0.14
CA LYS A 123 -19.01 10.52 -0.14
C LYS A 123 -19.76 11.46 -1.09
N GLU A 124 -19.54 12.76 -0.93
CA GLU A 124 -20.24 13.78 -1.71
C GLU A 124 -19.97 13.58 -3.21
N ILE A 125 -18.70 13.37 -3.58
CA ILE A 125 -18.30 13.13 -4.97
C ILE A 125 -18.93 11.86 -5.51
N LEU A 126 -18.81 10.73 -4.81
CA LEU A 126 -19.31 9.44 -5.28
C LEU A 126 -20.84 9.44 -5.44
N GLN A 127 -21.56 10.05 -4.51
CA GLN A 127 -23.02 10.18 -4.60
C GLN A 127 -23.45 11.13 -5.73
N ALA A 128 -22.73 12.23 -5.93
CA ALA A 128 -23.04 13.20 -6.99
C ALA A 128 -22.83 12.63 -8.40
N PHE A 129 -21.80 11.80 -8.59
CA PHE A 129 -21.48 11.15 -9.87
C PHE A 129 -22.22 9.81 -10.07
N GLY A 130 -22.78 9.20 -9.03
CA GLY A 130 -23.53 7.94 -9.09
C GLY A 130 -24.59 7.89 -10.22
N PRO A 131 -25.44 8.91 -10.39
CA PRO A 131 -26.43 8.95 -11.47
C PRO A 131 -25.85 8.90 -12.89
N LEU A 132 -24.58 9.28 -13.08
CA LEU A 132 -23.92 9.25 -14.40
C LEU A 132 -23.49 7.85 -14.82
N LYS A 133 -23.55 6.86 -13.90
CA LYS A 133 -23.16 5.46 -14.13
C LYS A 133 -21.79 5.34 -14.79
N LEU A 134 -20.77 5.85 -14.09
CA LEU A 134 -19.37 5.83 -14.53
C LEU A 134 -18.58 4.74 -13.80
N HIS A 135 -17.48 4.27 -14.40
CA HIS A 135 -16.49 3.46 -13.70
C HIS A 135 -15.79 4.30 -12.63
N VAL A 136 -15.47 3.72 -11.47
CA VAL A 136 -14.90 4.46 -10.35
C VAL A 136 -13.63 3.79 -9.84
N LEU A 137 -12.57 4.58 -9.73
CA LEU A 137 -11.42 4.30 -8.88
C LEU A 137 -11.36 5.35 -7.77
N CYS A 138 -11.55 4.95 -6.52
CA CYS A 138 -11.52 5.86 -5.37
C CYS A 138 -10.34 5.56 -4.44
N GLU A 139 -9.58 6.58 -4.06
CA GLU A 139 -8.55 6.43 -3.03
C GLU A 139 -9.12 6.01 -1.68
N LYS A 140 -8.27 5.38 -0.87
CA LYS A 140 -8.64 4.90 0.45
C LYS A 140 -8.38 5.96 1.53
N PRO A 141 -9.18 5.99 2.62
CA PRO A 141 -10.41 5.22 2.83
C PRO A 141 -11.59 5.77 2.00
N ILE A 142 -12.60 4.94 1.72
CA ILE A 142 -13.77 5.35 0.92
C ILE A 142 -14.63 6.42 1.60
N ALA A 143 -14.61 6.47 2.95
CA ALA A 143 -15.20 7.52 3.76
C ALA A 143 -14.57 7.54 5.15
N THR A 144 -14.92 8.54 5.96
CA THR A 144 -14.39 8.72 7.31
C THR A 144 -15.28 8.15 8.41
N SER A 145 -16.52 7.76 8.09
CA SER A 145 -17.47 7.16 9.03
C SER A 145 -18.12 5.89 8.46
N LEU A 146 -18.60 5.01 9.33
CA LEU A 146 -19.33 3.81 8.92
C LEU A 146 -20.63 4.16 8.19
N GLN A 147 -21.37 5.16 8.69
CA GLN A 147 -22.61 5.60 8.06
C GLN A 147 -22.35 6.09 6.63
N ASP A 148 -21.29 6.85 6.41
CA ASP A 148 -20.93 7.31 5.08
C ASP A 148 -20.50 6.15 4.16
N CYS A 149 -19.79 5.15 4.69
CA CYS A 149 -19.48 3.93 3.94
C CYS A 149 -20.77 3.19 3.50
N GLN A 150 -21.75 3.09 4.40
CA GLN A 150 -23.04 2.46 4.12
C GLN A 150 -23.83 3.25 3.07
N ASP A 151 -23.87 4.57 3.19
CA ASP A 151 -24.57 5.45 2.26
C ASP A 151 -23.96 5.36 0.85
N ILE A 152 -22.62 5.32 0.75
CA ILE A 152 -21.92 5.08 -0.52
C ILE A 152 -22.29 3.69 -1.06
N TYR A 153 -22.19 2.64 -0.25
CA TYR A 153 -22.50 1.26 -0.65
C TYR A 153 -23.92 1.13 -1.20
N ILE A 154 -24.91 1.70 -0.50
CA ILE A 154 -26.31 1.72 -0.94
C ILE A 154 -26.45 2.50 -2.25
N SER A 155 -25.84 3.69 -2.35
CA SER A 155 -25.93 4.56 -3.53
C SER A 155 -25.36 3.92 -4.80
N LEU A 156 -24.36 3.04 -4.64
CA LEU A 156 -23.70 2.35 -5.75
C LEU A 156 -24.32 0.99 -6.10
N GLY A 157 -25.47 0.63 -5.53
CA GLY A 157 -26.23 -0.58 -5.90
C GLY A 157 -26.30 -1.65 -4.82
N GLY A 158 -25.65 -1.43 -3.66
CA GLY A 158 -25.74 -2.30 -2.49
C GLY A 158 -25.47 -3.77 -2.82
N ALA A 159 -26.39 -4.65 -2.39
CA ALA A 159 -26.25 -6.10 -2.55
C ALA A 159 -26.33 -6.60 -4.01
N ASN A 160 -26.84 -5.79 -4.94
CA ASN A 160 -26.99 -6.19 -6.34
C ASN A 160 -25.71 -5.99 -7.17
N SER A 161 -24.61 -5.58 -6.52
CA SER A 161 -23.36 -5.11 -7.15
C SER A 161 -23.55 -3.85 -8.01
N PRO A 162 -22.52 -3.01 -8.18
CA PRO A 162 -22.64 -1.83 -9.03
C PRO A 162 -22.77 -2.21 -10.51
N GLU A 163 -23.57 -1.44 -11.25
CA GLU A 163 -23.70 -1.57 -12.72
C GLU A 163 -22.37 -1.28 -13.45
N LYS A 164 -21.45 -0.57 -12.78
CA LYS A 164 -20.13 -0.22 -13.27
C LYS A 164 -19.05 -0.70 -12.32
N ILE A 165 -17.85 -0.94 -12.87
CA ILE A 165 -16.68 -1.33 -12.07
C ILE A 165 -16.40 -0.25 -11.01
N PHE A 166 -16.32 -0.68 -9.76
CA PHE A 166 -15.83 0.12 -8.64
C PHE A 166 -14.55 -0.51 -8.11
N SER A 167 -13.53 0.31 -7.88
CA SER A 167 -12.27 -0.10 -7.28
C SER A 167 -11.87 0.90 -6.21
N THR A 168 -11.22 0.40 -5.16
CA THR A 168 -10.55 1.19 -4.15
C THR A 168 -9.04 0.99 -4.24
N GLY A 169 -8.25 1.99 -3.85
CA GLY A 169 -6.79 1.96 -3.82
C GLY A 169 -6.15 0.97 -2.82
N HIS A 170 -6.61 -0.29 -2.76
CA HIS A 170 -6.04 -1.38 -1.95
C HIS A 170 -4.75 -1.93 -2.57
N VAL A 171 -3.72 -1.07 -2.63
CA VAL A 171 -2.46 -1.33 -3.33
C VAL A 171 -1.72 -2.59 -2.86
N LEU A 172 -1.94 -3.03 -1.61
CA LEU A 172 -1.27 -4.22 -1.08
C LEU A 172 -1.66 -5.50 -1.82
N ARG A 173 -2.88 -5.59 -2.36
CA ARG A 173 -3.31 -6.78 -3.13
C ARG A 173 -2.54 -6.96 -4.44
N TYR A 174 -2.04 -5.85 -5.00
CA TYR A 174 -1.44 -5.81 -6.34
C TYR A 174 0.10 -5.77 -6.31
N SER A 175 0.72 -5.73 -5.12
CA SER A 175 2.18 -5.79 -5.07
C SER A 175 2.64 -7.20 -5.50
N PRO A 176 3.62 -7.34 -6.42
CA PRO A 176 4.12 -8.65 -6.83
C PRO A 176 4.57 -9.50 -5.65
N TYR A 177 5.13 -8.84 -4.62
CA TYR A 177 5.51 -9.44 -3.36
C TYR A 177 4.33 -10.10 -2.62
N ASN A 178 3.24 -9.37 -2.41
CA ASN A 178 2.08 -9.89 -1.68
C ASN A 178 1.27 -10.90 -2.52
N MET A 179 1.25 -10.73 -3.85
CA MET A 179 0.69 -11.75 -4.75
C MET A 179 1.47 -13.06 -4.62
N HIS A 180 2.80 -13.01 -4.56
CA HIS A 180 3.63 -14.19 -4.35
C HIS A 180 3.39 -14.81 -2.96
N LEU A 181 3.31 -14.00 -1.90
CA LEU A 181 2.96 -14.48 -0.56
C LEU A 181 1.59 -15.19 -0.56
N ARG A 182 0.57 -14.59 -1.18
CA ARG A 182 -0.76 -15.19 -1.27
C ARG A 182 -0.72 -16.51 -2.04
N LYS A 183 0.01 -16.56 -3.15
CA LYS A 183 0.22 -17.79 -3.91
C LYS A 183 0.85 -18.89 -3.04
N LEU A 184 1.91 -18.57 -2.30
CA LEU A 184 2.57 -19.52 -1.39
C LEU A 184 1.60 -20.11 -0.34
N LEU A 185 0.71 -19.26 0.19
CA LEU A 185 -0.25 -19.65 1.22
C LEU A 185 -1.42 -20.47 0.67
N LEU A 186 -2.04 -19.99 -0.40
CA LEU A 186 -3.35 -20.49 -0.85
C LEU A 186 -3.26 -21.48 -2.02
N GLU A 187 -2.30 -21.30 -2.93
CA GLU A 187 -2.11 -22.20 -4.08
C GLU A 187 -1.08 -23.29 -3.78
N ASP A 188 0.13 -22.90 -3.36
CA ASP A 188 1.24 -23.85 -3.13
C ASP A 188 1.11 -24.59 -1.79
N ARG A 189 0.24 -24.11 -0.89
CA ARG A 189 0.06 -24.66 0.47
C ARG A 189 1.39 -24.85 1.20
N ALA A 190 2.32 -23.90 1.04
CA ALA A 190 3.72 -24.04 1.45
C ALA A 190 3.91 -24.32 2.96
N ILE A 191 2.91 -24.00 3.79
CA ILE A 191 2.88 -24.26 5.24
C ILE A 191 1.62 -25.01 5.68
N GLY A 192 0.88 -25.62 4.75
CA GLY A 192 -0.44 -26.20 4.99
C GLY A 192 -1.50 -25.13 5.28
N GLU A 193 -2.47 -25.49 6.11
CA GLU A 193 -3.52 -24.57 6.60
C GLU A 193 -2.95 -23.49 7.52
N VAL A 194 -3.49 -22.27 7.43
CA VAL A 194 -3.04 -21.13 8.24
C VAL A 194 -3.68 -21.18 9.63
N ILE A 195 -2.83 -21.16 10.67
CA ILE A 195 -3.23 -21.17 12.07
C ILE A 195 -3.21 -19.77 12.68
N SER A 196 -2.16 -19.00 12.42
CA SER A 196 -2.04 -17.65 12.95
C SER A 196 -1.27 -16.69 12.05
N VAL A 197 -1.61 -15.41 12.12
CA VAL A 197 -0.92 -14.31 11.45
C VAL A 197 -0.54 -13.24 12.45
N GLU A 198 0.72 -12.83 12.43
CA GLU A 198 1.20 -11.59 13.04
C GLU A 198 1.57 -10.65 11.90
N HIS A 199 0.93 -9.48 11.83
CA HIS A 199 1.20 -8.48 10.81
C HIS A 199 1.43 -7.12 11.46
N THR A 200 2.52 -6.45 11.09
CA THR A 200 2.83 -5.11 11.58
C THR A 200 2.87 -4.12 10.44
N GLU A 201 2.15 -2.99 10.60
CA GLU A 201 2.41 -1.76 9.86
C GLU A 201 3.28 -0.84 10.72
N PRO A 202 4.59 -0.75 10.43
CA PRO A 202 5.45 0.25 11.03
C PRO A 202 5.18 1.61 10.35
N VAL A 203 4.35 2.46 10.96
CA VAL A 203 4.03 3.79 10.40
C VAL A 203 5.28 4.66 10.30
N GLY A 204 6.22 4.50 11.24
CA GLY A 204 7.48 5.22 11.31
C GLY A 204 7.36 6.52 12.09
N TRP A 205 8.37 6.82 12.92
CA TRP A 205 8.29 7.90 13.91
C TRP A 205 8.06 9.25 13.23
N PHE A 206 8.82 9.52 12.17
CA PHE A 206 8.76 10.78 11.44
C PHE A 206 7.41 10.95 10.74
N HIS A 207 7.01 9.96 9.96
CA HIS A 207 5.73 9.96 9.26
C HIS A 207 4.55 10.08 10.24
N PHE A 208 4.59 9.39 11.39
CA PHE A 208 3.54 9.53 12.39
C PHE A 208 3.44 10.96 12.92
N SER A 209 4.58 11.56 13.31
CA SER A 209 4.61 12.95 13.81
C SER A 209 4.20 13.98 12.75
N HIS A 210 4.51 13.73 11.48
CA HIS A 210 4.12 14.60 10.38
C HIS A 210 2.61 14.52 10.12
N SER A 211 2.08 13.32 9.91
CA SER A 211 0.72 13.11 9.39
C SER A 211 -0.36 13.02 10.46
N TYR A 212 -0.04 12.46 11.62
CA TYR A 212 -1.00 12.09 12.69
C TYR A 212 -0.80 12.86 13.99
N VAL A 213 0.19 13.76 14.06
CA VAL A 213 0.33 14.70 15.19
C VAL A 213 0.12 16.13 14.71
N ARG A 214 0.80 16.52 13.63
CA ARG A 214 0.74 17.89 13.10
C ARG A 214 -0.16 18.06 11.87
N GLY A 215 -0.38 16.97 11.15
CA GLY A 215 -0.96 16.96 9.82
C GLY A 215 -2.47 16.73 9.78
N ASN A 216 -2.93 16.26 8.62
CA ASN A 216 -4.35 16.15 8.28
C ASN A 216 -5.12 15.17 9.17
N TRP A 217 -4.49 14.10 9.63
CA TRP A 217 -5.15 13.00 10.35
C TRP A 217 -4.85 13.04 11.85
N ARG A 218 -4.58 14.22 12.39
CA ARG A 218 -4.15 14.36 13.80
C ARG A 218 -5.27 14.15 14.81
N LYS A 219 -6.52 14.34 14.41
CA LYS A 219 -7.64 14.46 15.34
C LYS A 219 -8.93 13.84 14.80
N GLU A 220 -9.56 13.00 15.61
CA GLU A 220 -10.75 12.23 15.20
C GLU A 220 -11.98 13.09 14.92
N SER A 221 -12.05 14.31 15.49
CA SER A 221 -13.17 15.22 15.21
C SER A 221 -13.12 15.85 13.81
N VAL A 222 -12.00 15.74 13.09
CA VAL A 222 -11.80 16.33 11.75
C VAL A 222 -11.30 15.33 10.71
N ALA A 223 -10.97 14.11 11.13
CA ALA A 223 -10.42 13.06 10.29
C ALA A 223 -10.85 11.68 10.79
N ALA A 224 -10.75 10.67 9.93
CA ALA A 224 -11.00 9.30 10.36
C ALA A 224 -9.93 8.81 11.37
N PRO A 225 -10.24 7.78 12.17
CA PRO A 225 -9.27 7.18 13.09
C PRO A 225 -7.98 6.78 12.37
N SER A 226 -6.83 6.87 13.05
CA SER A 226 -5.53 6.56 12.45
C SER A 226 -5.48 5.15 11.84
N LEU A 227 -6.14 4.17 12.47
CA LEU A 227 -6.29 2.82 11.92
C LEU A 227 -6.92 2.82 10.52
N LEU A 228 -7.99 3.59 10.31
CA LEU A 228 -8.71 3.65 9.03
C LEU A 228 -7.88 4.41 7.99
N CYS A 229 -7.31 5.57 8.32
CA CYS A 229 -6.56 6.36 7.36
C CYS A 229 -5.21 5.71 6.97
N LYS A 230 -4.56 5.04 7.92
CA LYS A 230 -3.21 4.47 7.75
C LYS A 230 -3.19 3.00 7.37
N SER A 231 -4.15 2.23 7.87
CA SER A 231 -4.03 0.76 7.96
C SER A 231 -5.27 0.02 7.47
N CYS A 232 -6.24 0.70 6.85
CA CYS A 232 -7.39 0.02 6.24
C CYS A 232 -6.98 -0.99 5.17
N HIS A 233 -5.95 -0.69 4.39
CA HIS A 233 -5.39 -1.65 3.42
C HIS A 233 -4.61 -2.79 4.10
N ASP A 234 -4.14 -2.63 5.33
CA ASP A 234 -3.48 -3.70 6.11
C ASP A 234 -4.52 -4.67 6.69
N ILE A 235 -5.65 -4.13 7.19
CA ILE A 235 -6.82 -4.93 7.57
C ILE A 235 -7.38 -5.65 6.34
N ASP A 236 -7.54 -4.95 5.23
CA ASP A 236 -7.93 -5.54 3.95
C ASP A 236 -6.99 -6.67 3.52
N PHE A 237 -5.69 -6.48 3.65
CA PHE A 237 -4.69 -7.50 3.33
C PHE A 237 -4.85 -8.76 4.18
N ILE A 238 -5.07 -8.62 5.49
CA ILE A 238 -5.35 -9.78 6.37
C ILE A 238 -6.63 -10.49 5.93
N LEU A 239 -7.71 -9.75 5.66
CA LEU A 239 -8.96 -10.34 5.19
C LEU A 239 -8.76 -11.01 3.82
N TRP A 240 -8.01 -10.42 2.91
CA TRP A 240 -7.68 -10.96 1.59
C TRP A 240 -6.92 -12.29 1.67
N LEU A 241 -6.00 -12.42 2.62
CA LEU A 241 -5.27 -13.67 2.86
C LEU A 241 -6.10 -14.75 3.58
N LEU A 242 -6.96 -14.35 4.51
CA LEU A 242 -7.57 -15.30 5.46
C LEU A 242 -9.06 -15.59 5.22
N CYS A 243 -9.79 -14.68 4.57
CA CYS A 243 -11.22 -14.83 4.32
C CYS A 243 -11.53 -15.33 2.91
N TYR A 244 -10.68 -15.02 1.92
CA TYR A 244 -10.95 -15.23 0.50
C TYR A 244 -9.95 -16.19 -0.14
N ARG A 245 -10.38 -17.43 -0.43
CA ARG A 245 -9.55 -18.42 -1.13
C ARG A 245 -9.38 -18.12 -2.59
N THR A 246 -10.49 -17.87 -3.26
CA THR A 246 -10.53 -17.36 -4.62
C THR A 246 -10.82 -15.87 -4.56
N ASP A 247 -10.42 -15.14 -5.60
CA ASP A 247 -10.79 -13.73 -5.71
C ASP A 247 -12.31 -13.57 -5.92
N PHE A 248 -13.02 -14.63 -6.35
CA PHE A 248 -14.46 -14.61 -6.66
C PHE A 248 -15.17 -15.94 -6.35
N GLY A 249 -16.44 -15.87 -5.94
CA GLY A 249 -17.42 -16.96 -6.05
C GLY A 249 -17.58 -17.88 -4.84
N GLU A 250 -16.61 -17.96 -3.93
CA GLU A 250 -16.75 -18.76 -2.71
C GLU A 250 -17.23 -17.91 -1.51
N PRO A 251 -18.06 -18.46 -0.60
CA PRO A 251 -18.43 -17.76 0.61
C PRO A 251 -17.19 -17.46 1.45
N ALA A 252 -16.95 -16.19 1.79
CA ALA A 252 -15.82 -15.82 2.64
C ALA A 252 -15.93 -16.47 4.03
N HIS A 253 -14.81 -16.91 4.59
CA HIS A 253 -14.74 -17.29 6.01
C HIS A 253 -14.45 -16.02 6.81
N MET A 254 -15.50 -15.36 7.31
CA MET A 254 -15.37 -14.09 8.02
C MET A 254 -14.97 -14.30 9.48
N PRO A 255 -14.25 -13.33 10.11
CA PRO A 255 -13.94 -13.39 11.53
C PRO A 255 -15.21 -13.50 12.39
N SER A 256 -15.17 -14.32 13.43
CA SER A 256 -16.21 -14.43 14.47
C SER A 256 -16.08 -13.32 15.51
N LEU A 257 -14.86 -12.91 15.86
CA LEU A 257 -14.59 -11.85 16.83
C LEU A 257 -13.53 -10.87 16.35
N VAL A 258 -13.68 -9.62 16.81
CA VAL A 258 -12.72 -8.52 16.62
C VAL A 258 -12.53 -7.81 17.95
N SER A 259 -11.27 -7.60 18.37
CA SER A 259 -10.92 -6.75 19.52
C SER A 259 -9.82 -5.77 19.13
N SER A 260 -9.86 -4.56 19.69
CA SER A 260 -8.85 -3.53 19.45
C SER A 260 -8.45 -2.88 20.77
N VAL A 261 -7.13 -2.75 20.99
CA VAL A 261 -6.54 -2.05 22.13
C VAL A 261 -5.45 -1.13 21.59
N GLY A 262 -5.39 0.10 22.07
CA GLY A 262 -4.33 1.03 21.68
C GLY A 262 -4.21 2.22 22.61
N ASN A 263 -3.14 2.97 22.43
CA ASN A 263 -2.76 4.08 23.30
C ASN A 263 -2.32 5.29 22.49
N LEU A 264 -2.55 6.48 23.04
CA LEU A 264 -1.79 7.68 22.70
C LEU A 264 -0.66 7.80 23.73
N SER A 265 0.50 7.26 23.40
CA SER A 265 1.58 6.98 24.35
C SER A 265 2.53 8.14 24.55
N LEU A 266 2.96 8.85 23.50
CA LEU A 266 4.04 9.84 23.61
C LEU A 266 3.55 11.29 23.52
N PHE A 267 2.70 11.60 22.55
CA PHE A 267 2.37 12.98 22.17
C PHE A 267 1.24 13.55 23.01
N THR A 268 1.53 13.72 24.30
CA THR A 268 0.61 14.28 25.28
C THR A 268 1.31 15.35 26.11
N LYS A 269 0.57 16.36 26.57
CA LYS A 269 1.13 17.48 27.34
C LYS A 269 1.93 17.04 28.57
N HIS A 270 1.51 15.98 29.26
CA HIS A 270 2.20 15.48 30.46
C HIS A 270 3.57 14.87 30.17
N ARG A 271 3.85 14.50 28.92
CA ARG A 271 5.15 13.94 28.49
C ARG A 271 6.08 14.97 27.86
N LYS A 272 5.67 16.24 27.82
CA LYS A 272 6.51 17.32 27.33
C LYS A 272 7.80 17.38 28.15
N PRO A 273 8.99 17.39 27.52
CA PRO A 273 10.24 17.54 28.24
C PRO A 273 10.25 18.83 29.07
N THR A 274 10.62 18.74 30.35
CA THR A 274 10.70 19.92 31.24
C THR A 274 11.61 21.00 30.67
N ALA A 275 12.69 20.61 30.00
CA ALA A 275 13.62 21.53 29.35
C ALA A 275 12.98 22.35 28.21
N ALA A 276 11.87 21.89 27.61
CA ALA A 276 11.13 22.65 26.60
C ALA A 276 10.29 23.78 27.19
N GLY A 277 10.12 23.84 28.52
CA GLY A 277 9.38 24.87 29.23
C GLY A 277 7.97 25.07 28.68
N ASN A 278 7.56 26.34 28.51
CA ASN A 278 6.24 26.70 28.01
C ASN A 278 6.18 26.85 26.48
N ALA A 279 7.21 26.42 25.75
CA ALA A 279 7.24 26.59 24.30
C ALA A 279 6.13 25.77 23.62
N THR A 280 5.32 26.43 22.80
CA THR A 280 4.22 25.83 22.01
C THR A 280 4.62 25.58 20.55
N ASN A 281 5.64 26.26 20.06
CA ASN A 281 6.20 26.07 18.71
C ASN A 281 7.69 25.71 18.78
N CYS A 282 8.16 24.89 17.83
CA CYS A 282 9.57 24.48 17.79
C CYS A 282 10.52 25.67 17.55
N PHE A 283 10.08 26.72 16.86
CA PHE A 283 10.90 27.89 16.54
C PHE A 283 11.12 28.83 17.74
N SER A 284 10.30 28.72 18.78
CA SER A 284 10.47 29.45 20.04
C SER A 284 11.01 28.58 21.19
N CYS A 285 11.31 27.30 20.94
CA CYS A 285 11.73 26.36 21.97
C CYS A 285 13.25 26.34 22.17
N SER A 286 13.71 26.62 23.39
CA SER A 286 15.14 26.55 23.73
C SER A 286 15.71 25.12 23.74
N HIS A 287 14.86 24.11 23.96
CA HIS A 287 15.23 22.69 23.93
C HIS A 287 15.28 22.08 22.51
N GLU A 288 14.85 22.84 21.50
CA GLU A 288 14.71 22.40 20.11
C GLU A 288 15.93 21.61 19.60
N ARG A 289 17.14 22.10 19.88
CA ARG A 289 18.39 21.49 19.40
C ARG A 289 18.59 20.06 19.90
N SER A 290 18.15 19.74 21.11
CA SER A 290 18.25 18.39 21.69
C SER A 290 16.97 17.55 21.50
N CYS A 291 15.91 18.11 20.93
CA CYS A 291 14.63 17.44 20.76
C CYS A 291 14.55 16.67 19.42
N ASP A 292 14.33 15.36 19.45
CA ASP A 292 14.20 14.55 18.23
C ASP A 292 13.03 14.95 17.33
N TRP A 293 12.01 15.59 17.92
CA TRP A 293 10.74 15.94 17.28
C TRP A 293 10.68 17.37 16.75
N SER A 294 11.80 18.10 16.76
CA SER A 294 11.85 19.48 16.28
C SER A 294 11.42 19.59 14.82
N ALA A 295 10.36 20.36 14.56
CA ALA A 295 9.93 20.67 13.21
C ALA A 295 11.02 21.43 12.42
N LYS A 296 11.78 22.32 13.08
CA LYS A 296 12.84 23.09 12.45
C LYS A 296 13.96 22.18 11.92
N LYS A 297 14.48 21.28 12.76
CA LYS A 297 15.48 20.29 12.34
C LYS A 297 14.95 19.38 11.24
N LEU A 298 13.72 18.90 11.39
CA LEU A 298 13.16 17.90 10.48
C LEU A 298 12.84 18.50 9.10
N TYR A 299 12.02 19.55 9.03
CA TYR A 299 11.56 20.09 7.74
C TYR A 299 12.60 21.01 7.09
N VAL A 300 13.28 21.86 7.88
CA VAL A 300 14.21 22.85 7.30
C VAL A 300 15.59 22.23 7.12
N GLU A 301 16.24 21.81 8.20
CA GLU A 301 17.67 21.48 8.16
C GLU A 301 17.96 20.11 7.53
N LYS A 302 17.12 19.10 7.79
CA LYS A 302 17.31 17.73 7.28
C LYS A 302 16.71 17.49 5.89
N LEU A 303 15.68 18.25 5.50
CA LEU A 303 14.97 18.04 4.24
C LEU A 303 15.20 19.20 3.28
N TYR A 304 14.67 20.39 3.58
CA TYR A 304 14.74 21.53 2.66
C TYR A 304 16.19 21.97 2.37
N ASP A 305 17.02 22.16 3.39
CA ASP A 305 18.43 22.56 3.22
C ASP A 305 19.26 21.45 2.53
N LYS A 306 18.72 20.23 2.37
CA LYS A 306 19.32 19.10 1.66
C LYS A 306 18.78 18.89 0.24
N GLY A 307 17.94 19.79 -0.26
CA GLY A 307 17.41 19.72 -1.63
C GLY A 307 16.07 19.01 -1.77
N GLU A 308 15.48 18.48 -0.70
CA GLU A 308 14.15 17.85 -0.75
C GLU A 308 13.03 18.89 -0.91
N ARG A 309 12.17 18.73 -1.91
CA ARG A 309 11.05 19.64 -2.23
C ARG A 309 9.71 18.90 -2.34
N ASP A 310 9.73 17.58 -2.53
CA ASP A 310 8.53 16.74 -2.50
C ASP A 310 8.15 16.45 -1.03
N TRP A 311 7.60 15.27 -0.76
CA TRP A 311 7.08 14.93 0.55
C TRP A 311 8.19 14.85 1.59
N PRO A 312 7.97 15.41 2.79
CA PRO A 312 6.75 16.07 3.26
C PRO A 312 6.66 17.59 3.01
N ILE A 313 7.67 18.22 2.41
CA ILE A 313 7.75 19.68 2.26
C ILE A 313 6.61 20.22 1.39
N CYS A 314 6.31 19.56 0.27
CA CYS A 314 5.18 19.92 -0.58
C CYS A 314 3.80 19.79 0.11
N VAL A 315 3.71 19.07 1.24
CA VAL A 315 2.47 19.02 2.04
C VAL A 315 2.39 20.19 3.01
N VAL A 316 3.55 20.67 3.50
CA VAL A 316 3.62 21.87 4.36
C VAL A 316 3.40 23.14 3.53
N VAL A 317 4.00 23.20 2.35
CA VAL A 317 3.89 24.30 1.40
C VAL A 317 3.65 23.72 0.00
N PRO A 318 2.39 23.66 -0.48
CA PRO A 318 2.02 23.03 -1.76
C PRO A 318 2.86 23.45 -2.96
N ASP A 319 3.12 24.76 -3.12
CA ASP A 319 3.83 25.31 -4.28
C ASP A 319 5.34 25.51 -4.01
N ILE A 320 5.93 24.81 -3.03
CA ILE A 320 7.33 25.05 -2.61
C ILE A 320 8.33 24.85 -3.74
N GLU A 321 8.10 23.89 -4.64
CA GLU A 321 8.95 23.62 -5.79
C GLU A 321 8.94 24.82 -6.74
N ASP A 322 7.75 25.31 -7.11
CA ASP A 322 7.58 26.47 -7.99
C ASP A 322 8.13 27.76 -7.37
N ILE A 323 7.87 27.99 -6.07
CA ILE A 323 8.40 29.14 -5.31
C ILE A 323 9.93 29.10 -5.31
N THR A 324 10.51 27.93 -5.07
CA THR A 324 11.98 27.76 -5.04
C THR A 324 12.60 27.94 -6.42
N ALA A 325 11.96 27.41 -7.46
CA ALA A 325 12.43 27.53 -8.84
C ALA A 325 12.35 28.97 -9.37
N ALA A 326 11.28 29.70 -9.03
CA ALA A 326 11.07 31.06 -9.49
C ALA A 326 11.87 32.11 -8.70
N SER A 327 11.96 31.96 -7.38
CA SER A 327 12.45 32.99 -6.46
C SER A 327 13.73 32.60 -5.70
N GLY A 328 14.27 31.42 -5.94
CA GLY A 328 15.51 30.92 -5.33
C GLY A 328 15.31 30.21 -3.99
N THR A 329 16.34 29.45 -3.59
CA THR A 329 16.30 28.58 -2.41
C THR A 329 16.13 29.34 -1.10
N ASP A 330 16.73 30.53 -0.96
CA ASP A 330 16.59 31.34 0.26
C ASP A 330 15.16 31.85 0.46
N HIS A 331 14.50 32.24 -0.63
CA HIS A 331 13.11 32.68 -0.58
C HIS A 331 12.17 31.53 -0.21
N GLY A 332 12.30 30.37 -0.85
CA GLY A 332 11.51 29.19 -0.48
C GLY A 332 11.77 28.75 0.98
N ARG A 333 13.01 28.90 1.48
CA ARG A 333 13.35 28.63 2.88
C ARG A 333 12.63 29.57 3.84
N ALA A 334 12.55 30.85 3.48
CA ALA A 334 11.85 31.87 4.26
C ALA A 334 10.35 31.57 4.32
N VAL A 335 9.73 31.24 3.17
CA VAL A 335 8.30 30.85 3.09
C VAL A 335 8.02 29.62 3.95
N LEU A 336 8.83 28.56 3.83
CA LEU A 336 8.69 27.37 4.66
C LEU A 336 8.82 27.70 6.16
N THR A 337 9.79 28.52 6.52
CA THR A 337 10.02 28.95 7.91
C THR A 337 8.84 29.75 8.45
N GLU A 338 8.26 30.65 7.66
CA GLU A 338 7.08 31.43 8.03
C GLU A 338 5.88 30.52 8.33
N VAL A 339 5.59 29.57 7.42
CA VAL A 339 4.50 28.61 7.61
C VAL A 339 4.71 27.74 8.86
N LEU A 340 5.94 27.29 9.11
CA LEU A 340 6.26 26.52 10.31
C LEU A 340 6.24 27.37 11.60
N SER A 341 6.48 28.67 11.51
CA SER A 341 6.45 29.55 12.68
C SER A 341 5.02 29.87 13.14
N ALA A 342 4.01 29.57 12.32
CA ALA A 342 2.60 29.73 12.70
C ALA A 342 2.25 28.92 13.96
N ASP A 343 1.50 29.55 14.87
CA ASP A 343 1.11 28.95 16.15
C ASP A 343 -0.28 29.41 16.60
N TYR A 344 -0.83 28.77 17.64
CA TYR A 344 -2.10 29.16 18.25
C TYR A 344 -2.07 29.05 19.77
N ASP A 345 -2.95 29.80 20.43
CA ASP A 345 -3.23 29.69 21.86
C ASP A 345 -4.74 29.56 22.09
N ALA A 346 -5.17 29.67 23.35
CA ALA A 346 -6.57 29.54 23.73
C ALA A 346 -7.48 30.66 23.20
N SER A 347 -6.93 31.75 22.66
CA SER A 347 -7.71 32.85 22.07
C SER A 347 -8.18 32.57 20.64
N ILE A 348 -7.52 31.65 19.93
CA ILE A 348 -7.87 31.30 18.56
C ILE A 348 -9.10 30.37 18.57
N PRO A 349 -10.16 30.66 17.78
CA PRO A 349 -11.33 29.80 17.72
C PRO A 349 -10.99 28.36 17.29
N ARG A 350 -11.63 27.38 17.92
CA ARG A 350 -11.43 25.96 17.63
C ARG A 350 -11.60 25.63 16.15
N ALA A 351 -12.62 26.19 15.50
CA ALA A 351 -12.85 25.99 14.06
C ALA A 351 -11.67 26.46 13.19
N THR A 352 -10.97 27.53 13.58
CA THR A 352 -9.77 28.04 12.90
C THR A 352 -8.55 27.15 13.14
N ILE A 353 -8.44 26.56 14.34
CA ILE A 353 -7.39 25.58 14.64
C ILE A 353 -7.60 24.31 13.80
N GLU A 354 -8.84 23.88 13.69
CA GLU A 354 -9.27 22.66 12.99
C GLU A 354 -9.27 22.80 11.45
N SER A 355 -9.40 24.02 10.91
CA SER A 355 -9.44 24.26 9.46
C SER A 355 -8.10 24.13 8.75
N LYS A 356 -6.98 24.02 9.49
CA LYS A 356 -5.64 23.86 8.92
C LYS A 356 -4.69 23.05 9.80
N GLN A 357 -3.52 22.77 9.24
CA GLN A 357 -2.43 22.03 9.90
C GLN A 357 -1.41 23.01 10.51
N TRP A 358 -0.69 22.54 11.54
CA TRP A 358 0.26 23.37 12.31
C TRP A 358 1.62 22.67 12.39
N TYR A 359 2.27 22.52 11.24
CA TYR A 359 3.46 21.67 11.07
C TYR A 359 4.68 22.06 11.93
N GLY A 360 4.80 23.31 12.38
CA GLY A 360 5.89 23.70 13.27
C GLY A 360 5.59 23.62 14.77
N ARG A 361 4.33 23.34 15.13
CA ARG A 361 3.91 23.24 16.52
C ARG A 361 4.65 22.13 17.26
N CYS A 362 4.86 22.33 18.55
CA CYS A 362 5.42 21.32 19.46
C CYS A 362 4.49 20.10 19.50
N VAL A 363 5.05 18.90 19.29
CA VAL A 363 4.25 17.66 19.22
C VAL A 363 3.48 17.36 20.51
N TRP A 364 3.98 17.80 21.68
CA TRP A 364 3.28 17.62 22.96
C TRP A 364 2.25 18.71 23.27
N GLU A 365 2.26 19.81 22.51
CA GLU A 365 1.27 20.91 22.63
C GLU A 365 0.24 20.90 21.49
N SER A 366 0.39 19.97 20.55
CA SER A 366 -0.54 19.72 19.47
C SER A 366 -1.85 19.16 20.03
N ASP A 367 -2.94 19.34 19.30
CA ASP A 367 -4.29 18.90 19.72
C ASP A 367 -4.64 17.49 19.22
N ASN A 368 -3.63 16.66 18.96
CA ASN A 368 -3.84 15.31 18.46
C ASN A 368 -4.44 14.38 19.51
N ASP A 369 -5.33 13.50 19.08
CA ASP A 369 -5.99 12.49 19.93
C ASP A 369 -5.94 11.06 19.36
N VAL A 370 -5.26 10.87 18.22
CA VAL A 370 -5.15 9.57 17.55
C VAL A 370 -4.09 8.66 18.17
N LEU A 371 -4.29 7.34 18.04
CA LEU A 371 -3.45 6.31 18.66
C LEU A 371 -2.12 6.14 17.92
N ASP A 372 -1.01 6.13 18.66
CA ASP A 372 0.37 5.94 18.17
C ASP A 372 0.86 4.48 18.27
N ASP A 373 0.14 3.66 19.03
CA ASP A 373 0.33 2.23 19.13
C ASP A 373 -1.04 1.55 19.25
N GLN A 374 -1.37 0.62 18.34
CA GLN A 374 -2.66 -0.06 18.33
C GLN A 374 -2.53 -1.50 17.83
N ILE A 375 -3.14 -2.42 18.57
CA ILE A 375 -3.22 -3.84 18.25
C ILE A 375 -4.68 -4.19 17.97
N VAL A 376 -4.93 -4.84 16.84
CA VAL A 376 -6.23 -5.42 16.48
C VAL A 376 -6.07 -6.93 16.42
N THR A 377 -6.93 -7.66 17.11
CA THR A 377 -6.99 -9.12 17.07
C THR A 377 -8.29 -9.55 16.40
N LEU A 378 -8.19 -10.46 15.45
CA LEU A 378 -9.28 -11.09 14.72
C LEU A 378 -9.23 -12.59 15.00
N THR A 379 -10.36 -13.21 15.30
CA THR A 379 -10.45 -14.67 15.43
C THR A 379 -11.53 -15.21 14.50
N TRP A 380 -11.30 -16.42 14.02
CA TRP A 380 -12.25 -17.19 13.23
C TRP A 380 -12.54 -18.48 13.98
N ASP A 381 -13.81 -18.85 14.03
CA ASP A 381 -14.23 -20.16 14.52
C ASP A 381 -14.10 -21.20 13.40
N ASP A 382 -14.13 -22.47 13.77
CA ASP A 382 -14.19 -23.57 12.81
C ASP A 382 -15.48 -23.48 11.98
N ASP A 383 -15.35 -23.72 10.68
CA ASP A 383 -16.44 -23.63 9.72
C ASP A 383 -16.54 -24.93 8.90
N SER A 384 -17.35 -25.84 9.43
CA SER A 384 -17.58 -27.19 8.89
C SER A 384 -18.34 -27.25 7.55
N ARG A 385 -18.67 -26.09 6.95
CA ARG A 385 -19.31 -26.05 5.63
C ARG A 385 -18.35 -26.54 4.56
N THR A 386 -18.61 -27.73 4.02
CA THR A 386 -17.92 -28.23 2.83
C THR A 386 -18.24 -27.35 1.62
N VAL A 387 -17.22 -26.73 1.04
CA VAL A 387 -17.31 -26.04 -0.26
C VAL A 387 -16.75 -26.99 -1.31
N ASN A 388 -17.54 -27.32 -2.33
CA ASN A 388 -17.13 -28.19 -3.46
C ASN A 388 -16.63 -29.61 -3.09
N GLY A 389 -16.97 -30.14 -1.91
CA GLY A 389 -16.65 -31.52 -1.53
C GLY A 389 -15.22 -31.75 -1.03
N GLU A 390 -14.40 -30.70 -0.92
CA GLU A 390 -13.10 -30.75 -0.25
C GLU A 390 -13.23 -30.31 1.22
N PHE A 391 -12.43 -30.91 2.11
CA PHE A 391 -12.38 -30.45 3.50
C PHE A 391 -11.83 -29.01 3.50
N PRO A 392 -12.56 -28.03 4.04
CA PRO A 392 -12.09 -26.67 3.95
C PRO A 392 -11.01 -26.43 5.02
N ASP A 393 -9.79 -26.03 4.62
CA ASP A 393 -8.98 -24.92 5.20
C ASP A 393 -9.85 -23.66 5.54
N ARG A 394 -10.79 -23.86 6.45
CA ARG A 394 -11.67 -22.90 7.13
C ARG A 394 -11.70 -23.28 8.61
N GLY A 395 -10.61 -23.88 9.09
CA GLY A 395 -10.39 -24.14 10.49
C GLY A 395 -10.27 -22.84 11.29
N PRO A 396 -10.26 -22.94 12.61
CA PRO A 396 -10.10 -21.80 13.49
C PRO A 396 -8.72 -21.17 13.29
N LYS A 397 -8.67 -19.84 13.30
CA LYS A 397 -7.42 -19.09 13.12
C LYS A 397 -7.47 -17.76 13.83
N THR A 398 -6.29 -17.18 14.06
CA THR A 398 -6.13 -15.89 14.74
C THR A 398 -5.21 -14.97 13.96
N ALA A 399 -5.59 -13.72 13.79
CA ALA A 399 -4.72 -12.69 13.24
C ALA A 399 -4.53 -11.55 14.24
N VAL A 400 -3.28 -11.13 14.41
CA VAL A 400 -2.89 -9.96 15.19
C VAL A 400 -2.29 -8.94 14.23
N PHE A 401 -2.91 -7.78 14.16
CA PHE A 401 -2.40 -6.62 13.46
C PHE A 401 -1.83 -5.61 14.46
N HIS A 402 -0.62 -5.10 14.22
CA HIS A 402 0.02 -4.07 15.03
C HIS A 402 0.35 -2.84 14.18
N MET A 403 -0.27 -1.71 14.48
CA MET A 403 0.10 -0.41 13.95
C MET A 403 1.04 0.28 14.94
N ALA A 404 2.26 0.59 14.50
CA ALA A 404 3.31 1.11 15.39
C ALA A 404 3.93 2.40 14.84
N ALA A 405 3.86 3.49 15.61
CA ALA A 405 4.52 4.76 15.27
C ALA A 405 6.03 4.71 15.49
N PHE A 406 6.51 4.21 16.64
CA PHE A 406 7.90 4.38 17.07
C PHE A 406 8.82 3.27 16.54
N THR A 407 9.21 3.40 15.28
CA THR A 407 10.01 2.41 14.57
C THR A 407 10.88 3.05 13.48
N GLU A 408 12.05 2.46 13.24
CA GLU A 408 12.97 2.82 12.16
C GLU A 408 12.44 2.38 10.79
N ALA A 409 11.78 1.22 10.74
CA ALA A 409 11.41 0.53 9.51
C ALA A 409 10.15 1.12 8.86
N GLN A 410 10.11 2.44 8.65
CA GLN A 410 8.96 3.18 8.14
C GLN A 410 8.38 2.55 6.86
N SER A 411 7.12 2.14 6.96
CA SER A 411 6.31 1.48 5.93
C SER A 411 6.91 0.19 5.35
N LYS A 412 7.90 -0.41 6.02
CA LYS A 412 8.42 -1.75 5.72
C LYS A 412 7.62 -2.79 6.50
N ARG A 413 6.43 -3.11 5.97
CA ARG A 413 5.53 -4.12 6.54
C ARG A 413 6.26 -5.42 6.81
N ARG A 414 5.94 -6.03 7.94
CA ARG A 414 6.50 -7.32 8.32
C ARG A 414 5.44 -8.21 8.94
N GLY A 415 5.76 -9.49 9.03
CA GLY A 415 4.90 -10.42 9.69
C GLY A 415 5.41 -11.85 9.70
N LYS A 416 4.63 -12.68 10.38
CA LYS A 416 4.85 -14.11 10.53
C LYS A 416 3.52 -14.81 10.39
N ILE A 417 3.50 -15.92 9.67
CA ILE A 417 2.33 -16.74 9.43
C ILE A 417 2.69 -18.16 9.86
N SER A 418 2.00 -18.67 10.88
CA SER A 418 2.15 -20.05 11.33
C SER A 418 1.11 -20.91 10.63
N GLY A 419 1.52 -22.06 10.13
CA GLY A 419 0.64 -23.04 9.51
C GLY A 419 0.80 -24.42 10.14
N THR A 420 -0.01 -25.36 9.69
CA THR A 420 -0.01 -26.76 10.16
C THR A 420 1.27 -27.52 9.82
N HIS A 421 1.99 -27.12 8.77
CA HIS A 421 3.18 -27.81 8.26
C HIS A 421 4.41 -26.90 8.16
N GLY A 422 4.35 -25.66 8.66
CA GLY A 422 5.44 -24.73 8.56
C GLY A 422 5.14 -23.33 9.07
N GLU A 423 6.03 -22.41 8.73
CA GLU A 423 5.98 -21.00 9.07
C GLU A 423 6.51 -20.15 7.90
N ILE A 424 5.85 -19.03 7.63
CA ILE A 424 6.36 -17.98 6.74
C ILE A 424 6.72 -16.74 7.56
N GLN A 425 7.90 -16.16 7.31
CA GLN A 425 8.27 -14.83 7.79
C GLN A 425 8.47 -13.88 6.61
N TYR A 426 8.07 -12.63 6.75
CA TYR A 426 8.10 -11.67 5.64
C TYR A 426 8.39 -10.23 6.13
N ASP A 427 9.08 -9.42 5.31
CA ASP A 427 9.51 -8.05 5.69
C ASP A 427 9.43 -6.98 4.56
N SER A 428 8.55 -7.21 3.59
CA SER A 428 8.40 -6.43 2.33
C SER A 428 9.53 -6.60 1.31
N ASN A 429 10.65 -7.25 1.66
CA ASN A 429 11.75 -7.52 0.73
C ASN A 429 11.97 -9.03 0.55
N GLU A 430 11.90 -9.80 1.64
CA GLU A 430 12.15 -11.23 1.65
C GLU A 430 10.97 -12.00 2.26
N ILE A 431 10.60 -13.12 1.62
CA ILE A 431 9.70 -14.13 2.18
C ILE A 431 10.52 -15.37 2.48
N ARG A 432 10.55 -15.79 3.76
CA ARG A 432 11.23 -17.00 4.21
C ARG A 432 10.19 -18.05 4.58
N VAL A 433 10.29 -19.22 3.96
CA VAL A 433 9.44 -20.38 4.27
C VAL A 433 10.25 -21.40 5.04
N TYR A 434 9.74 -21.81 6.19
CA TYR A 434 10.24 -22.93 6.98
C TYR A 434 9.17 -24.01 7.01
N THR A 435 9.50 -25.26 6.67
CA THR A 435 8.58 -26.40 6.80
C THR A 435 8.99 -27.24 8.00
N PHE A 436 8.02 -27.73 8.77
CA PHE A 436 8.25 -28.66 9.88
C PHE A 436 8.84 -29.98 9.35
N ASP A 437 8.35 -30.39 8.18
CA ASP A 437 8.77 -31.59 7.49
C ASP A 437 9.78 -31.25 6.38
N LYS A 438 11.06 -31.30 6.73
CA LYS A 438 12.05 -31.92 5.85
C LYS A 438 12.17 -33.42 6.19
N PHE A 439 11.07 -34.09 6.55
CA PHE A 439 11.08 -35.54 6.58
C PHE A 439 11.08 -36.04 5.14
N ARG A 440 12.30 -36.34 4.68
CA ARG A 440 12.56 -37.33 3.64
C ARG A 440 11.60 -38.50 3.86
N ASP A 441 11.00 -38.98 2.78
CA ASP A 441 10.00 -40.05 2.82
C ASP A 441 10.69 -41.37 2.42
N PRO A 442 11.36 -42.06 3.37
CA PRO A 442 12.02 -43.32 3.08
C PRO A 442 11.01 -44.40 2.67
N GLU A 443 9.75 -44.30 3.09
CA GLU A 443 8.71 -45.25 2.69
C GLU A 443 8.35 -45.08 1.22
N ALA A 444 8.12 -43.85 0.74
CA ALA A 444 7.94 -43.59 -0.70
C ALA A 444 9.19 -43.90 -1.52
N ALA A 445 10.39 -43.73 -0.94
CA ALA A 445 11.63 -44.15 -1.58
C ALA A 445 11.64 -45.68 -1.82
N VAL A 446 11.31 -46.44 -0.78
CA VAL A 446 11.24 -47.91 -0.83
C VAL A 446 10.11 -48.36 -1.76
N GLU A 447 8.93 -47.76 -1.67
CA GLU A 447 7.78 -48.07 -2.52
C GLU A 447 8.10 -47.80 -4.00
N ALA A 448 8.72 -46.66 -4.32
CA ALA A 448 9.09 -46.32 -5.69
C ALA A 448 10.11 -47.30 -6.29
N VAL A 449 11.00 -47.86 -5.47
CA VAL A 449 11.95 -48.89 -5.89
C VAL A 449 11.25 -50.25 -6.06
N ILE A 450 10.48 -50.69 -5.06
CA ILE A 450 9.77 -51.98 -5.10
C ILE A 450 8.82 -52.05 -6.30
N ASN A 451 8.12 -50.95 -6.57
CA ASN A 451 7.18 -50.85 -7.69
C ASN A 451 7.85 -50.52 -9.03
N GLY A 452 9.19 -50.47 -9.10
CA GLY A 452 9.94 -50.22 -10.33
C GLY A 452 9.75 -48.81 -10.93
N LYS A 453 9.20 -47.86 -10.17
CA LYS A 453 8.97 -46.47 -10.60
C LYS A 453 10.26 -45.67 -10.67
N LEU A 454 11.23 -45.97 -9.81
CA LEU A 454 12.55 -45.33 -9.75
C LEU A 454 13.64 -46.37 -9.52
N SER A 455 14.85 -46.13 -10.04
CA SER A 455 16.03 -46.85 -9.57
C SER A 455 16.35 -46.47 -8.12
N VAL A 456 17.09 -47.34 -7.41
CA VAL A 456 17.52 -47.09 -6.02
C VAL A 456 18.25 -45.75 -5.89
N GLU A 457 19.11 -45.40 -6.84
CA GLU A 457 19.86 -44.14 -6.82
C GLU A 457 18.94 -42.93 -7.02
N GLN A 458 17.99 -43.01 -7.94
CA GLN A 458 17.00 -41.95 -8.16
C GLN A 458 16.08 -41.80 -6.94
N ALA A 459 15.66 -42.90 -6.32
CA ALA A 459 14.85 -42.86 -5.10
C ALA A 459 15.63 -42.28 -3.92
N GLN A 460 16.90 -42.66 -3.74
CA GLN A 460 17.79 -42.07 -2.73
C GLN A 460 18.03 -40.58 -2.96
N ALA A 461 18.21 -40.14 -4.21
CA ALA A 461 18.39 -38.73 -4.53
C ALA A 461 17.10 -37.92 -4.32
N LYS A 462 15.95 -38.45 -4.76
CA LYS A 462 14.66 -37.75 -4.77
C LYS A 462 13.96 -37.74 -3.42
N HIS A 463 13.90 -38.87 -2.75
CA HIS A 463 13.10 -39.04 -1.53
C HIS A 463 13.96 -39.04 -0.26
N VAL A 464 15.21 -39.53 -0.34
CA VAL A 464 16.15 -39.58 0.80
C VAL A 464 17.15 -38.44 0.77
N GLY A 465 17.31 -37.69 -0.32
CA GLY A 465 18.24 -36.55 -0.42
C GLY A 465 19.72 -36.85 -0.16
N CYS A 466 20.15 -38.12 -0.16
CA CYS A 466 21.55 -38.52 0.03
C CYS A 466 21.80 -39.91 -0.57
N THR A 467 22.84 -40.04 -1.40
CA THR A 467 23.26 -41.34 -1.95
C THR A 467 24.35 -41.98 -1.10
N LEU A 468 24.53 -43.31 -1.18
CA LEU A 468 25.62 -44.02 -0.50
C LEU A 468 27.00 -43.40 -0.79
N LYS A 469 27.26 -43.01 -2.06
CA LYS A 469 28.51 -42.35 -2.44
C LYS A 469 28.71 -41.03 -1.70
N LYS A 470 27.67 -40.18 -1.61
CA LYS A 470 27.74 -38.90 -0.89
C LYS A 470 27.93 -39.09 0.62
N ALA A 471 27.26 -40.08 1.21
CA ALA A 471 27.44 -40.43 2.62
C ALA A 471 28.87 -40.94 2.89
N PHE A 472 29.40 -41.79 2.02
CA PHE A 472 30.77 -42.29 2.14
C PHE A 472 31.80 -41.16 2.00
N MET A 473 31.61 -40.25 1.03
CA MET A 473 32.49 -39.09 0.83
C MET A 473 32.58 -38.19 2.07
N SER A 474 31.44 -37.90 2.73
CA SER A 474 31.46 -37.05 3.93
C SER A 474 32.17 -37.71 5.11
N HIS A 475 32.01 -39.02 5.30
CA HIS A 475 32.70 -39.76 6.36
C HIS A 475 34.20 -39.89 6.07
N ALA A 476 34.55 -40.14 4.81
CA ALA A 476 35.95 -40.17 4.38
C ALA A 476 36.66 -38.82 4.60
N MET A 477 35.97 -37.69 4.42
CA MET A 477 36.49 -36.37 4.77
C MET A 477 36.80 -36.24 6.27
N VAL A 478 35.95 -36.80 7.13
CA VAL A 478 36.22 -36.83 8.58
C VAL A 478 37.48 -37.65 8.88
N PHE A 479 37.68 -38.79 8.22
CA PHE A 479 38.92 -39.58 8.39
C PHE A 479 40.17 -38.87 7.84
N ALA A 480 40.06 -38.17 6.71
CA ALA A 480 41.15 -37.33 6.19
C ALA A 480 41.51 -36.20 7.18
N ALA A 481 40.50 -35.59 7.81
CA ALA A 481 40.68 -34.57 8.84
C ALA A 481 41.33 -35.17 10.12
N GLU A 482 40.95 -36.38 10.53
CA GLU A 482 41.57 -37.07 11.66
C GLU A 482 43.04 -37.46 11.37
N GLU A 483 43.35 -37.88 10.14
CA GLU A 483 44.73 -38.12 9.72
C GLU A 483 45.57 -36.82 9.75
N ALA A 484 45.00 -35.71 9.28
CA ALA A 484 45.63 -34.39 9.36
C ALA A 484 45.93 -33.99 10.81
N ARG A 485 44.95 -34.18 11.71
CA ARG A 485 45.07 -33.87 13.14
C ARG A 485 46.13 -34.71 13.84
N LEU A 486 46.09 -36.04 13.68
CA LEU A 486 47.04 -36.96 14.32
C LEU A 486 48.46 -36.80 13.76
N GLY A 487 48.58 -36.56 12.45
CA GLY A 487 49.85 -36.37 11.77
C GLY A 487 50.43 -34.95 11.88
N ARG A 488 49.69 -33.99 12.44
CA ARG A 488 50.05 -32.55 12.47
C ARG A 488 50.49 -32.04 11.10
N LYS A 489 49.78 -32.44 10.05
CA LYS A 489 50.09 -32.15 8.64
C LYS A 489 48.87 -31.62 7.91
N ILE A 490 49.10 -30.96 6.77
CA ILE A 490 48.05 -30.63 5.82
C ILE A 490 47.78 -31.88 4.96
N VAL A 491 46.51 -32.23 4.78
CA VAL A 491 46.07 -33.31 3.89
C VAL A 491 45.31 -32.67 2.74
N GLU A 492 45.87 -32.77 1.53
CA GLU A 492 45.18 -32.35 0.31
C GLU A 492 44.11 -33.39 -0.05
N TRP A 493 42.85 -32.95 -0.06
CA TRP A 493 41.69 -33.83 -0.20
C TRP A 493 41.73 -34.65 -1.48
N GLN A 494 42.07 -34.01 -2.61
CA GLN A 494 42.03 -34.67 -3.92
C GLN A 494 43.01 -35.84 -4.00
N ASP A 495 44.24 -35.64 -3.51
CA ASP A 495 45.28 -36.67 -3.47
C ASP A 495 44.96 -37.79 -2.48
N TRP A 496 44.38 -37.44 -1.33
CA TRP A 496 43.97 -38.40 -0.32
C TRP A 496 42.81 -39.27 -0.81
N TRP A 497 41.82 -38.65 -1.48
CA TRP A 497 40.66 -39.32 -2.05
C TRP A 497 41.04 -40.29 -3.17
N VAL A 498 41.91 -39.89 -4.11
CA VAL A 498 42.39 -40.78 -5.20
C VAL A 498 43.07 -42.02 -4.62
N LYS A 499 43.93 -41.88 -3.61
CA LYS A 499 44.57 -43.01 -2.94
C LYS A 499 43.59 -43.92 -2.21
N LEU A 500 42.47 -43.39 -1.74
CA LEU A 500 41.40 -44.19 -1.14
C LEU A 500 40.62 -44.94 -2.22
N GLU A 501 40.26 -44.29 -3.32
CA GLU A 501 39.59 -44.92 -4.46
C GLU A 501 40.44 -46.05 -5.06
N GLU A 502 41.74 -45.86 -5.24
CA GLU A 502 42.66 -46.91 -5.70
C GLU A 502 42.68 -48.12 -4.75
N ARG A 503 42.65 -47.88 -3.44
CA ARG A 503 42.59 -48.94 -2.43
C ARG A 503 41.27 -49.70 -2.44
N LEU A 504 40.16 -49.01 -2.71
CA LEU A 504 38.83 -49.64 -2.83
C LEU A 504 38.70 -50.47 -4.12
N LEU A 505 39.36 -50.04 -5.21
CA LEU A 505 39.36 -50.77 -6.49
C LEU A 505 40.31 -51.98 -6.51
N ALA A 506 41.27 -52.03 -5.58
CA ALA A 506 42.21 -53.13 -5.43
C ALA A 506 41.70 -54.28 -4.54
N GLN A 507 40.52 -54.11 -3.91
CA GLN A 507 39.79 -55.14 -3.16
C GLN A 507 38.69 -55.74 -4.02
#